data_AF-A0A9N9J7A8-F1
#
_entry.id   AF-A0A9N9J7A8-F1
#
_cell.length_a   1.000
_cell.length_b   1.000
_cell.length_c   1.000
_cell.angle_alpha   90.00
_cell.angle_beta   90.00
_cell.angle_gamma   90.00
#
_symmetry.space_group_name_H-M   'P 1'
#
loop_
_entity.id
_entity.type
_entity.pdbx_description
1 polymer ?
#
loop_
_entity_poly.entity_id
_entity_poly.type
_entity_poly.pdbx_seq_one_letter_code
_entity_poly.pdbx_strand_id
1 'polypeptide(L)'
;VLSGNGIIFQTPDVLTVSYIKDQPNFSMYCDKQLKDIGISLVSRTTACKVLKDSANNDPPTSFSNMNSIGGDFDKWARSKEYRGYIHIPSFNVKCDASGNLVTANPRDPDYRNKENPTKSPDQVDDAERNPYGYTKIPWYARSKCPNEYEPADVYTEDLTTSRLSNCSRYAQQELTGTDAPFIFTNINMKVCCNRQVSITIDRSVFPQTRLYIDGKMVGEQEQTDLGQFISSGGRQPDPSKLSKVGHGKIARSGKSLTYNKKVEKVIPA
;
A
#
# COMPACT_ATOMS: atom_id res chain seq x y z
N VAL A 1 48.58 8.08 2.44
CA VAL A 1 47.29 7.95 3.16
C VAL A 1 46.20 8.35 2.17
N LEU A 2 45.57 7.38 1.51
CA LEU A 2 44.45 7.67 0.61
C LEU A 2 43.23 7.94 1.48
N SER A 3 42.91 9.22 1.69
CA SER A 3 41.64 9.63 2.29
C SER A 3 40.53 9.35 1.29
N GLY A 4 40.05 8.11 1.27
CA GLY A 4 38.86 7.74 0.51
C GLY A 4 37.68 8.50 1.11
N ASN A 5 37.18 9.50 0.38
CA ASN A 5 35.95 10.17 0.79
C ASN A 5 34.82 9.14 0.72
N GLY A 6 34.12 8.94 1.84
CA GLY A 6 32.91 8.12 1.86
C GLY A 6 31.86 8.62 0.87
N ILE A 7 30.89 7.79 0.54
CA ILE A 7 29.83 8.15 -0.41
C ILE A 7 28.59 8.65 0.32
N ILE A 8 27.92 9.65 -0.27
CA ILE A 8 26.57 10.06 0.12
C ILE A 8 25.68 9.94 -1.12
N PHE A 9 24.54 9.27 -0.99
CA PHE A 9 23.55 9.20 -2.07
C PHE A 9 22.14 9.28 -1.51
N GLN A 10 21.19 9.71 -2.35
CA GLN A 10 19.80 9.84 -1.98
C GLN A 10 19.01 8.63 -2.53
N THR A 11 18.17 8.01 -1.69
CA THR A 11 17.24 6.96 -2.13
C THR A 11 16.19 7.55 -3.06
N PRO A 12 15.55 6.72 -3.91
CA PRO A 12 14.35 7.18 -4.61
C PRO A 12 13.24 7.56 -3.62
N ASP A 13 12.36 8.43 -4.10
CA ASP A 13 11.06 8.67 -3.47
C ASP A 13 10.05 7.61 -3.95
N VAL A 14 9.35 6.94 -3.04
CA VAL A 14 8.50 5.78 -3.34
C VAL A 14 7.07 6.05 -2.91
N LEU A 15 6.13 5.95 -3.85
CA LEU A 15 4.70 6.04 -3.57
C LEU A 15 3.96 4.84 -4.15
N THR A 16 3.03 4.29 -3.38
CA THR A 16 2.03 3.35 -3.88
C THR A 16 0.63 3.89 -3.69
N VAL A 17 -0.24 3.61 -4.65
CA VAL A 17 -1.63 4.06 -4.64
C VAL A 17 -2.53 2.86 -4.91
N SER A 18 -3.51 2.64 -4.04
CA SER A 18 -4.50 1.56 -4.17
C SER A 18 -5.88 2.11 -4.52
N TYR A 19 -6.52 1.56 -5.55
CA TYR A 19 -7.77 2.11 -6.11
C TYR A 19 -8.57 1.08 -6.89
N ILE A 20 -9.89 1.28 -6.98
CA ILE A 20 -10.76 0.42 -7.79
C ILE A 20 -10.85 1.03 -9.19
N LYS A 21 -10.43 0.30 -10.20
CA LYS A 21 -10.48 0.73 -11.60
C LYS A 21 -11.81 0.31 -12.23
N ASP A 22 -12.53 1.28 -12.80
CA ASP A 22 -13.65 0.99 -13.71
C ASP A 22 -13.07 0.61 -15.07
N GLN A 23 -12.93 -0.69 -15.32
CA GLN A 23 -12.51 -1.20 -16.61
C GLN A 23 -13.72 -1.30 -17.56
N PRO A 24 -13.56 -1.20 -18.89
CA PRO A 24 -14.67 -1.26 -19.86
C PRO A 24 -15.62 -2.47 -19.69
N ASN A 25 -15.14 -3.55 -19.07
CA ASN A 25 -15.90 -4.77 -18.81
C ASN A 25 -16.07 -5.07 -17.32
N PHE A 26 -15.94 -4.08 -16.43
CA PHE A 26 -15.96 -4.29 -14.98
C PHE A 26 -17.24 -4.99 -14.51
N SER A 27 -18.41 -4.56 -15.00
CA SER A 27 -19.69 -5.19 -14.64
C SER A 27 -19.77 -6.66 -15.06
N MET A 28 -19.30 -6.99 -16.26
CA MET A 28 -19.29 -8.38 -16.76
C MET A 28 -18.29 -9.25 -16.00
N TYR A 29 -17.10 -8.71 -15.74
CA TYR A 29 -16.09 -9.37 -14.91
C TYR A 29 -16.62 -9.62 -13.49
N CYS A 30 -17.23 -8.61 -12.87
CA CYS A 30 -17.80 -8.71 -11.54
C CYS A 30 -18.91 -9.75 -11.46
N ASP A 31 -19.91 -9.71 -12.37
CA ASP A 31 -21.01 -10.69 -12.34
C ASP A 31 -20.47 -12.11 -12.50
N LYS A 32 -19.54 -12.34 -13.43
CA LYS A 32 -18.89 -13.65 -13.60
C LYS A 32 -18.21 -14.10 -12.32
N GLN A 33 -17.35 -13.26 -11.73
CA GLN A 33 -16.60 -13.59 -10.51
C GLN A 33 -17.51 -13.90 -9.31
N LEU A 34 -18.60 -13.14 -9.14
CA LEU A 34 -19.55 -13.38 -8.06
C LEU A 34 -20.43 -14.60 -8.33
N LYS A 35 -20.75 -14.90 -9.60
CA LYS A 35 -21.48 -16.10 -10.01
C LYS A 35 -20.67 -17.35 -9.69
N ASP A 36 -19.38 -17.32 -9.98
CA ASP A 36 -18.46 -18.45 -9.79
C ASP A 36 -18.31 -18.84 -8.30
N ILE A 37 -18.55 -17.91 -7.37
CA ILE A 37 -18.56 -18.18 -5.92
C ILE A 37 -19.96 -18.41 -5.34
N GLY A 38 -21.00 -18.50 -6.20
CA GLY A 38 -22.36 -18.89 -5.81
C GLY A 38 -23.25 -17.76 -5.26
N ILE A 39 -22.92 -16.49 -5.49
CA ILE A 39 -23.78 -15.38 -5.07
C ILE A 39 -25.03 -15.32 -5.96
N SER A 40 -26.21 -15.05 -5.38
CA SER A 40 -27.49 -14.97 -6.11
C SER A 40 -27.50 -13.85 -7.16
N LEU A 41 -28.25 -14.01 -8.26
CA LEU A 41 -28.31 -13.00 -9.34
C LEU A 41 -28.65 -11.59 -8.84
N VAL A 42 -29.63 -11.48 -7.94
CA VAL A 42 -30.06 -10.20 -7.36
C VAL A 42 -28.92 -9.56 -6.57
N SER A 43 -28.29 -10.32 -5.68
CA SER A 43 -27.17 -9.83 -4.88
C SER A 43 -25.95 -9.47 -5.73
N ARG A 44 -25.65 -10.25 -6.78
CA ARG A 44 -24.56 -9.96 -7.73
C ARG A 44 -24.77 -8.63 -8.44
N THR A 45 -25.99 -8.41 -8.95
CA THR A 45 -26.33 -7.19 -9.68
C THR A 45 -26.13 -5.96 -8.80
N THR A 46 -26.63 -6.01 -7.56
CA THR A 46 -26.47 -4.94 -6.58
C THR A 46 -25.00 -4.73 -6.19
N ALA A 47 -24.28 -5.80 -5.86
CA ALA A 47 -22.87 -5.72 -5.46
C ALA A 47 -21.99 -5.14 -6.58
N CYS A 48 -22.19 -5.59 -7.83
CA CYS A 48 -21.42 -5.08 -8.97
C CYS A 48 -21.73 -3.63 -9.29
N LYS A 49 -23.00 -3.20 -9.13
CA LYS A 49 -23.37 -1.80 -9.28
C LYS A 49 -22.69 -0.94 -8.20
N VAL A 50 -22.79 -1.33 -6.93
CA VAL A 50 -22.16 -0.58 -5.82
C VAL A 50 -20.65 -0.51 -5.99
N LEU A 51 -19.99 -1.62 -6.37
CA LEU A 51 -18.55 -1.63 -6.61
C LEU A 51 -18.17 -0.70 -7.77
N LYS A 52 -18.93 -0.71 -8.87
CA LYS A 52 -18.70 0.16 -10.02
C LYS A 52 -18.90 1.64 -9.66
N ASP A 53 -19.98 1.96 -8.97
CA ASP A 53 -20.30 3.32 -8.54
C ASP A 53 -19.27 3.84 -7.51
N SER A 54 -18.53 2.92 -6.86
CA SER A 54 -17.43 3.23 -5.95
C SER A 54 -16.05 3.31 -6.63
N ALA A 55 -15.97 3.04 -7.93
CA ALA A 55 -14.71 3.07 -8.67
C ALA A 55 -14.12 4.49 -8.71
N ASN A 56 -12.80 4.56 -8.85
CA ASN A 56 -12.05 5.79 -8.86
C ASN A 56 -11.63 6.15 -10.29
N ASN A 57 -11.42 7.45 -10.53
CA ASN A 57 -10.65 7.85 -11.70
C ASN A 57 -9.25 7.25 -11.62
N ASP A 58 -8.62 7.04 -12.79
CA ASP A 58 -7.23 6.61 -12.80
C ASP A 58 -6.35 7.67 -12.11
N PRO A 59 -5.47 7.28 -11.17
CA PRO A 59 -4.50 8.19 -10.60
C PRO A 59 -3.65 8.88 -11.68
N PRO A 60 -3.03 10.04 -11.41
CA PRO A 60 -2.06 10.64 -12.34
C PRO A 60 -0.95 9.65 -12.70
N THR A 61 -0.44 9.69 -13.94
CA THR A 61 0.73 8.88 -14.34
C THR A 61 2.06 9.48 -13.84
N SER A 62 2.03 10.73 -13.37
CA SER A 62 3.16 11.38 -12.72
C SER A 62 2.72 12.39 -11.67
N PHE A 63 3.55 12.54 -10.64
CA PHE A 63 3.56 13.63 -9.67
C PHE A 63 4.84 14.43 -9.86
N SER A 64 4.71 15.74 -9.98
CA SER A 64 5.81 16.68 -10.17
C SER A 64 6.67 16.84 -8.91
N ASN A 65 6.06 16.77 -7.71
CA ASN A 65 6.81 16.74 -6.45
C ASN A 65 6.00 16.08 -5.32
N MET A 66 6.42 14.87 -4.91
CA MET A 66 5.75 14.09 -3.86
C MET A 66 6.08 14.57 -2.44
N ASN A 67 7.07 15.46 -2.26
CA ASN A 67 7.46 15.98 -0.93
C ASN A 67 7.04 17.44 -0.69
N SER A 68 6.37 18.09 -1.65
CA SER A 68 5.99 19.49 -1.52
C SER A 68 4.63 19.66 -0.87
N ILE A 69 4.58 20.38 0.24
CA ILE A 69 3.33 20.89 0.82
C ILE A 69 2.65 21.79 -0.21
N GLY A 70 1.37 21.55 -0.49
CA GLY A 70 0.58 22.22 -1.52
C GLY A 70 0.87 21.75 -2.95
N GLY A 71 1.77 20.77 -3.12
CA GLY A 71 2.08 20.13 -4.39
C GLY A 71 0.93 19.30 -4.95
N ASP A 72 1.11 18.75 -6.15
CA ASP A 72 0.10 17.91 -6.81
C ASP A 72 -0.18 16.61 -6.04
N PHE A 73 0.86 15.96 -5.51
CA PHE A 73 0.69 14.82 -4.61
C PHE A 73 -0.10 15.19 -3.37
N ASP A 74 0.23 16.30 -2.71
CA ASP A 74 -0.43 16.71 -1.46
C ASP A 74 -1.91 17.09 -1.68
N LYS A 75 -2.22 17.73 -2.82
CA LYS A 75 -3.61 17.98 -3.25
C LYS A 75 -4.35 16.67 -3.56
N TRP A 76 -3.69 15.75 -4.26
CA TRP A 76 -4.23 14.44 -4.59
C TRP A 76 -4.50 13.60 -3.32
N ALA A 77 -3.54 13.55 -2.40
CA ALA A 77 -3.67 12.85 -1.12
C ALA A 77 -4.82 13.41 -0.28
N ARG A 78 -5.05 14.73 -0.34
CA ARG A 78 -6.17 15.40 0.33
C ARG A 78 -7.53 15.21 -0.34
N SER A 79 -7.61 14.75 -1.59
CA SER A 79 -8.91 14.54 -2.27
C SER A 79 -9.72 13.40 -1.64
N LYS A 80 -9.07 12.50 -0.89
CA LYS A 80 -9.66 11.29 -0.29
C LYS A 80 -10.36 10.37 -1.30
N GLU A 81 -10.11 10.52 -2.60
CA GLU A 81 -10.77 9.73 -3.64
C GLU A 81 -10.35 8.25 -3.54
N TYR A 82 -9.10 7.97 -3.15
CA TYR A 82 -8.47 6.64 -3.27
C TYR A 82 -8.55 5.81 -1.98
N ARG A 83 -8.36 4.48 -2.11
CA ARG A 83 -8.54 3.52 -1.00
C ARG A 83 -7.40 3.53 0.01
N GLY A 84 -6.21 3.90 -0.43
CA GLY A 84 -5.04 4.03 0.42
C GLY A 84 -3.80 4.35 -0.39
N TYR A 85 -2.81 4.92 0.29
CA TYR A 85 -1.47 5.10 -0.25
C TYR A 85 -0.43 4.88 0.83
N ILE A 86 0.78 4.50 0.41
CA ILE A 86 1.97 4.47 1.24
C ILE A 86 3.03 5.29 0.54
N HIS A 87 3.64 6.23 1.25
CA HIS A 87 4.69 7.10 0.75
C HIS A 87 5.93 6.93 1.63
N ILE A 88 7.06 6.59 1.02
CA ILE A 88 8.38 6.56 1.66
C ILE A 88 9.20 7.68 1.01
N PRO A 89 9.33 8.84 1.68
CA PRO A 89 10.10 9.96 1.18
C PRO A 89 11.56 9.58 0.93
N SER A 90 12.17 10.22 -0.06
CA SER A 90 13.61 10.06 -0.31
C SER A 90 14.45 10.49 0.89
N PHE A 91 15.54 9.76 1.18
CA PHE A 91 16.46 10.10 2.25
C PHE A 91 17.92 9.86 1.86
N ASN A 92 18.83 10.52 2.58
CA ASN A 92 20.27 10.37 2.36
C ASN A 92 20.82 9.14 3.10
N VAL A 93 21.66 8.39 2.41
CA VAL A 93 22.47 7.29 2.93
C VAL A 93 23.94 7.68 2.80
N LYS A 94 24.67 7.63 3.92
CA LYS A 94 26.10 7.88 4.00
C LYS A 94 26.82 6.57 4.33
N CYS A 95 27.81 6.23 3.52
CA CYS A 95 28.68 5.08 3.73
C CYS A 95 30.15 5.51 3.79
N ASP A 96 30.96 4.79 4.54
CA ASP A 96 32.41 5.01 4.60
C ASP A 96 33.11 4.46 3.34
N ALA A 97 34.40 4.72 3.20
CA ALA A 97 35.20 4.22 2.07
C ALA A 97 35.33 2.69 2.03
N SER A 98 35.06 2.00 3.14
CA SER A 98 35.07 0.54 3.22
C SER A 98 33.72 -0.07 2.84
N GLY A 99 32.73 0.75 2.50
CA GLY A 99 31.38 0.33 2.14
C GLY A 99 30.48 0.01 3.33
N ASN A 100 30.83 0.46 4.54
CA ASN A 100 29.95 0.30 5.71
C ASN A 100 28.99 1.48 5.83
N LEU A 101 27.78 1.23 6.30
CA LEU A 101 26.81 2.28 6.64
C LEU A 101 27.35 3.15 7.79
N VAL A 102 27.38 4.46 7.56
CA VAL A 102 27.72 5.47 8.58
C VAL A 102 26.44 6.07 9.14
N THR A 103 25.56 6.58 8.28
CA THR A 103 24.26 7.12 8.68
C THR A 103 23.21 6.92 7.59
N ALA A 104 21.96 6.78 8.01
CA ALA A 104 20.79 6.97 7.16
C ALA A 104 19.71 7.64 8.02
N ASN A 105 18.95 8.57 7.44
CA ASN A 105 17.78 9.15 8.12
C ASN A 105 16.51 9.01 7.26
N PRO A 106 15.87 7.85 7.32
CA PRO A 106 14.66 7.50 6.58
C PRO A 106 13.40 8.04 7.24
N ARG A 107 13.53 8.94 8.24
CA ARG A 107 12.39 9.54 8.89
C ARG A 107 11.57 10.28 7.85
N ASP A 108 10.37 9.77 7.67
CA ASP A 108 9.23 10.39 7.03
C ASP A 108 8.98 11.81 7.59
N PRO A 109 9.22 12.89 6.83
CA PRO A 109 8.78 14.24 7.21
C PRO A 109 7.24 14.40 7.27
N ASP A 110 6.47 13.47 6.72
CA ASP A 110 4.99 13.48 6.73
C ASP A 110 4.38 12.73 7.91
N TYR A 111 5.16 12.52 8.98
CA TYR A 111 4.64 12.28 10.32
C TYR A 111 3.93 13.53 10.90
N ARG A 112 3.01 14.15 10.15
CA ARG A 112 2.00 15.05 10.71
C ARG A 112 1.00 14.21 11.49
N ASN A 113 1.30 14.01 12.77
CA ASN A 113 0.37 13.68 13.82
C ASN A 113 -0.69 12.60 13.45
N LYS A 114 -0.27 11.33 13.51
CA LYS A 114 -1.16 10.16 13.57
C LYS A 114 -1.63 9.86 15.02
N GLU A 115 -1.64 10.83 15.95
CA GLU A 115 -2.02 10.63 17.38
C GLU A 115 -3.53 10.41 17.61
N ASN A 116 -4.30 10.03 16.60
CA ASN A 116 -5.59 9.40 16.83
C ASN A 116 -5.63 7.96 16.28
N PRO A 117 -4.80 7.03 16.82
CA PRO A 117 -5.27 5.67 16.92
C PRO A 117 -6.38 5.71 17.97
N THR A 118 -7.64 5.68 17.54
CA THR A 118 -8.80 5.73 18.43
C THR A 118 -8.60 4.74 19.58
N LYS A 119 -8.40 5.25 20.80
CA LYS A 119 -8.28 4.44 22.02
C LYS A 119 -9.62 3.84 22.46
N SER A 120 -10.71 4.14 21.75
CA SER A 120 -12.03 3.55 21.92
C SER A 120 -12.68 3.29 20.56
N PRO A 121 -12.94 2.02 20.19
CA PRO A 121 -13.70 1.65 18.99
C PRO A 121 -15.15 2.16 18.99
N ASP A 122 -15.68 2.53 20.16
CA ASP A 122 -17.11 2.79 20.38
C ASP A 122 -17.50 4.28 20.20
N GLN A 123 -16.56 5.16 19.84
CA GLN A 123 -16.80 6.60 19.64
C GLN A 123 -16.45 7.08 18.22
N VAL A 124 -16.55 6.22 17.21
CA VAL A 124 -16.38 6.65 15.81
C VAL A 124 -17.72 7.18 15.29
N ASP A 125 -18.06 8.42 15.67
CA ASP A 125 -19.12 9.19 15.01
C ASP A 125 -18.59 9.98 13.79
N ASP A 126 -17.27 9.99 13.54
CA ASP A 126 -16.68 10.53 12.30
C ASP A 126 -15.45 9.71 11.85
N ALA A 127 -15.69 8.79 10.91
CA ALA A 127 -14.68 7.93 10.28
C ALA A 127 -13.84 8.66 9.21
N GLU A 128 -13.38 9.89 9.48
CA GLU A 128 -12.85 10.80 8.46
C GLU A 128 -11.33 10.86 8.30
N ARG A 129 -10.57 10.04 9.04
CA ARG A 129 -9.12 9.87 8.86
C ARG A 129 -8.82 8.40 8.55
N ASN A 130 -8.47 8.15 7.28
CA ASN A 130 -8.15 6.84 6.68
C ASN A 130 -8.79 5.67 7.46
N PRO A 131 -10.07 5.31 7.20
CA PRO A 131 -10.86 4.35 8.02
C PRO A 131 -10.32 2.90 8.00
N TYR A 132 -9.08 2.72 7.59
CA TYR A 132 -8.56 1.69 6.71
C TYR A 132 -7.03 1.50 6.92
N GLY A 133 -6.46 1.90 8.06
CA GLY A 133 -5.02 1.80 8.27
C GLY A 133 -4.62 1.44 9.69
N TYR A 134 -3.95 0.31 9.85
CA TYR A 134 -2.95 0.12 10.89
C TYR A 134 -1.57 0.07 10.20
N THR A 135 -0.63 0.90 10.68
CA THR A 135 0.76 0.89 10.20
C THR A 135 1.68 0.27 11.25
N LYS A 136 2.44 -0.76 10.88
CA LYS A 136 3.53 -1.30 11.70
C LYS A 136 4.86 -1.06 11.00
N ILE A 137 5.75 -0.30 11.63
CA ILE A 137 7.10 -0.02 11.12
C ILE A 137 8.12 -0.74 12.01
N PRO A 138 8.64 -1.91 11.62
CA PRO A 138 9.85 -2.45 12.21
C PRO A 138 11.09 -1.88 11.50
N TRP A 139 11.88 -1.08 12.23
CA TRP A 139 13.18 -0.58 11.77
C TRP A 139 14.29 -1.58 12.13
N TYR A 140 15.06 -2.04 11.14
CA TYR A 140 16.28 -2.82 11.38
C TYR A 140 17.42 -2.35 10.46
N ALA A 141 18.51 -1.87 11.06
CA ALA A 141 19.79 -1.70 10.37
C ALA A 141 20.65 -2.95 10.64
N ARG A 142 21.18 -3.59 9.60
CA ARG A 142 22.14 -4.69 9.73
C ARG A 142 23.37 -4.37 8.89
N SER A 143 24.54 -4.68 9.42
CA SER A 143 25.81 -4.40 8.75
C SER A 143 26.12 -5.51 7.74
N LYS A 144 26.16 -5.13 6.45
CA LYS A 144 26.70 -5.84 5.26
C LYS A 144 25.68 -6.54 4.35
N CYS A 145 25.59 -6.06 3.10
CA CYS A 145 25.02 -6.79 1.96
C CYS A 145 26.08 -7.66 1.25
N PRO A 146 25.83 -8.97 1.06
CA PRO A 146 26.14 -9.61 -0.21
C PRO A 146 25.04 -10.58 -0.70
N ASN A 147 24.45 -10.28 -1.86
CA ASN A 147 23.53 -11.15 -2.63
C ASN A 147 22.09 -11.24 -2.10
N GLU A 148 21.16 -11.64 -2.98
CA GLU A 148 19.68 -11.58 -2.84
C GLU A 148 19.08 -12.20 -1.57
N TYR A 149 19.89 -12.91 -0.77
CA TYR A 149 19.53 -13.57 0.49
C TYR A 149 20.14 -12.96 1.75
N GLU A 150 20.84 -11.83 1.67
CA GLU A 150 21.58 -11.24 2.79
C GLU A 150 21.08 -9.85 3.24
N PRO A 151 21.43 -9.42 4.47
CA PRO A 151 20.83 -8.23 5.07
C PRO A 151 21.16 -6.94 4.29
N ALA A 152 20.14 -6.09 4.12
CA ALA A 152 20.33 -4.74 3.60
C ALA A 152 21.05 -3.85 4.62
N ASP A 153 21.88 -2.92 4.15
CA ASP A 153 22.49 -1.90 5.03
C ASP A 153 21.40 -1.02 5.65
N VAL A 154 20.38 -0.69 4.86
CA VAL A 154 19.15 -0.03 5.31
C VAL A 154 17.93 -0.82 4.84
N TYR A 155 17.02 -1.14 5.77
CA TYR A 155 15.75 -1.79 5.47
C TYR A 155 14.59 -0.96 6.02
N THR A 156 13.65 -0.61 5.14
CA THR A 156 12.40 0.07 5.47
C THR A 156 11.23 -0.86 5.13
N GLU A 157 10.34 -1.08 6.08
CA GLU A 157 9.07 -1.78 5.89
C GLU A 157 7.92 -0.86 6.34
N ASP A 158 6.94 -0.65 5.47
CA ASP A 158 5.67 -0.01 5.81
C ASP A 158 4.52 -0.89 5.33
N LEU A 159 3.81 -1.44 6.30
CA LEU A 159 2.60 -2.23 6.10
C LEU A 159 1.39 -1.37 6.44
N THR A 160 0.45 -1.23 5.52
CA THR A 160 -0.89 -0.72 5.81
C THR A 160 -1.93 -1.82 5.62
N THR A 161 -2.89 -1.89 6.54
CA THR A 161 -4.06 -2.78 6.42
C THR A 161 -5.37 -2.02 6.58
N SER A 162 -6.30 -2.23 5.65
CA SER A 162 -7.62 -1.60 5.60
C SER A 162 -8.74 -2.60 5.54
N ARG A 163 -9.94 -2.21 5.98
CA ARG A 163 -11.16 -2.97 5.69
C ARG A 163 -12.36 -2.04 5.71
N LEU A 164 -13.35 -2.28 4.84
CA LEU A 164 -14.64 -1.58 4.81
C LEU A 164 -15.18 -1.21 6.21
N SER A 165 -15.84 -0.04 6.29
CA SER A 165 -16.54 0.40 7.50
C SER A 165 -17.60 -0.61 7.94
N ASN A 166 -18.02 -0.57 9.21
CA ASN A 166 -19.00 -1.53 9.74
C ASN A 166 -20.32 -1.53 8.93
N CYS A 167 -20.87 -0.37 8.57
CA CYS A 167 -22.08 -0.28 7.76
C CYS A 167 -21.90 -0.94 6.38
N SER A 168 -20.78 -0.66 5.70
CA SER A 168 -20.47 -1.29 4.41
C SER A 168 -20.18 -2.78 4.53
N ARG A 169 -19.62 -3.23 5.66
CA ARG A 169 -19.41 -4.66 5.95
C ARG A 169 -20.72 -5.41 6.14
N TYR A 170 -21.69 -4.83 6.85
CA TYR A 170 -23.03 -5.42 6.95
C TYR A 170 -23.67 -5.56 5.57
N ALA A 171 -23.63 -4.51 4.75
CA ALA A 171 -24.15 -4.58 3.39
C ALA A 171 -23.43 -5.66 2.54
N GLN A 172 -22.11 -5.77 2.66
CA GLN A 172 -21.37 -6.84 1.99
C GLN A 172 -21.80 -8.23 2.50
N GLN A 173 -21.96 -8.40 3.81
CA GLN A 173 -22.36 -9.67 4.42
C GLN A 173 -23.76 -10.09 3.96
N GLU A 174 -24.72 -9.17 3.93
CA GLU A 174 -26.07 -9.43 3.39
C GLU A 174 -26.04 -9.85 1.92
N LEU A 175 -25.20 -9.19 1.11
CA LEU A 175 -25.11 -9.48 -0.33
C LEU A 175 -24.35 -10.77 -0.63
N THR A 176 -23.31 -11.09 0.14
CA THR A 176 -22.33 -12.13 -0.23
C THR A 176 -22.27 -13.31 0.74
N GLY A 177 -22.88 -13.20 1.92
CA GLY A 177 -22.72 -14.14 3.03
C GLY A 177 -21.33 -14.14 3.66
N THR A 178 -20.50 -13.14 3.33
CA THR A 178 -19.11 -13.03 3.81
C THR A 178 -18.82 -11.67 4.40
N ASP A 179 -18.02 -11.65 5.46
CA ASP A 179 -17.46 -10.41 5.99
C ASP A 179 -16.43 -9.84 4.99
N ALA A 180 -16.15 -8.54 5.07
CA ALA A 180 -15.10 -7.95 4.24
C ALA A 180 -13.71 -8.40 4.74
N PRO A 181 -12.81 -8.89 3.88
CA PRO A 181 -11.42 -9.12 4.27
C PRO A 181 -10.69 -7.78 4.50
N PHE A 182 -9.59 -7.84 5.23
CA PHE A 182 -8.63 -6.74 5.24
C PHE A 182 -7.84 -6.72 3.94
N ILE A 183 -7.86 -5.61 3.21
CA ILE A 183 -6.85 -5.34 2.19
C ILE A 183 -5.55 -4.90 2.87
N PHE A 184 -4.43 -5.17 2.22
CA PHE A 184 -3.12 -4.78 2.70
C PHE A 184 -2.23 -4.36 1.55
N THR A 185 -1.29 -3.49 1.88
CA THR A 185 -0.13 -3.15 1.04
C THR A 185 1.07 -3.08 1.97
N ASN A 186 2.12 -3.81 1.64
CA ASN A 186 3.41 -3.82 2.33
C ASN A 186 4.49 -3.36 1.35
N ILE A 187 5.17 -2.26 1.65
CA ILE A 187 6.34 -1.83 0.90
C ILE A 187 7.59 -2.22 1.69
N ASN A 188 8.45 -2.99 1.04
CA ASN A 188 9.77 -3.36 1.51
C ASN A 188 10.81 -2.67 0.66
N MET A 189 11.61 -1.77 1.24
CA MET A 189 12.76 -1.16 0.58
C MET A 189 14.05 -1.62 1.23
N LYS A 190 14.96 -2.11 0.40
CA LYS A 190 16.33 -2.50 0.76
C LYS A 190 17.30 -1.57 0.05
N VAL A 191 18.23 -0.98 0.78
CA VAL A 191 19.28 -0.10 0.24
C VAL A 191 20.64 -0.59 0.72
N CYS A 192 21.57 -0.72 -0.21
CA CYS A 192 22.95 -1.14 0.06
C CYS A 192 23.94 0.00 -0.24
N CYS A 193 25.07 0.02 0.45
CA CYS A 193 26.16 0.98 0.25
C CYS A 193 26.82 0.90 -1.13
N ASN A 194 26.58 -0.15 -1.91
CA ASN A 194 26.94 -0.20 -3.34
C ASN A 194 25.99 0.62 -4.25
N ARG A 195 25.03 1.36 -3.65
CA ARG A 195 23.96 2.16 -4.27
C ARG A 195 22.84 1.34 -4.90
N GLN A 196 22.78 0.04 -4.65
CA GLN A 196 21.67 -0.79 -5.10
C GLN A 196 20.45 -0.56 -4.19
N VAL A 197 19.32 -0.29 -4.82
CA VAL A 197 18.01 -0.15 -4.19
C VAL A 197 17.09 -1.21 -4.78
N SER A 198 16.46 -2.00 -3.90
CA SER A 198 15.42 -2.96 -4.23
C SER A 198 14.15 -2.59 -3.47
N ILE A 199 13.05 -2.46 -4.19
CA ILE A 199 11.73 -2.17 -3.64
C ILE A 199 10.81 -3.32 -4.04
N THR A 200 10.14 -3.91 -3.07
CA THR A 200 9.13 -4.95 -3.27
C THR A 200 7.84 -4.50 -2.63
N ILE A 201 6.74 -4.60 -3.37
CA ILE A 201 5.40 -4.29 -2.89
C ILE A 201 4.59 -5.56 -2.90
N ASP A 202 4.27 -6.04 -1.71
CA ASP A 202 3.31 -7.11 -1.51
C ASP A 202 1.95 -6.48 -1.23
N ARG A 203 0.89 -7.01 -1.85
CA ARG A 203 -0.43 -6.41 -1.72
C ARG A 203 -1.52 -7.45 -1.78
N SER A 204 -2.73 -7.05 -1.39
CA SER A 204 -3.95 -7.80 -1.67
C SER A 204 -4.23 -7.89 -3.17
N VAL A 205 -4.88 -8.97 -3.60
CA VAL A 205 -5.24 -9.22 -5.02
C VAL A 205 -6.21 -8.18 -5.59
N PHE A 206 -7.02 -7.59 -4.72
CA PHE A 206 -7.94 -6.48 -4.96
C PHE A 206 -7.79 -5.47 -3.79
N PRO A 207 -7.78 -4.15 -4.04
CA PRO A 207 -7.99 -3.46 -5.31
C PRO A 207 -6.71 -3.37 -6.18
N GLN A 208 -6.72 -2.55 -7.24
CA GLN A 208 -5.58 -2.31 -8.13
C GLN A 208 -4.55 -1.42 -7.43
N THR A 209 -3.26 -1.58 -7.78
CA THR A 209 -2.16 -0.80 -7.18
C THR A 209 -1.21 -0.28 -8.24
N ARG A 210 -0.82 0.99 -8.13
CA ARG A 210 0.26 1.63 -8.90
C ARG A 210 1.47 1.90 -8.02
N LEU A 211 2.66 1.79 -8.61
CA LEU A 211 3.95 2.14 -8.03
C LEU A 211 4.55 3.34 -8.76
N TYR A 212 4.97 4.33 -7.97
CA TYR A 212 5.66 5.53 -8.42
C TYR A 212 7.05 5.59 -7.81
N ILE A 213 8.04 5.87 -8.66
CA ILE A 213 9.42 6.12 -8.25
C ILE A 213 9.82 7.50 -8.76
N ASP A 214 10.27 8.37 -7.85
CA ASP A 214 10.63 9.76 -8.15
C ASP A 214 9.51 10.49 -8.91
N GLY A 215 8.27 10.27 -8.48
CA GLY A 215 7.08 10.89 -9.04
C GLY A 215 6.58 10.26 -10.34
N LYS A 216 7.28 9.29 -10.95
CA LYS A 216 6.84 8.65 -12.20
C LYS A 216 6.27 7.27 -11.95
N MET A 217 5.14 6.95 -12.59
CA MET A 217 4.62 5.58 -12.58
C MET A 217 5.61 4.64 -13.25
N VAL A 218 6.08 3.63 -12.52
CA VAL A 218 7.02 2.61 -13.03
C VAL A 218 6.44 1.20 -13.02
N GLY A 219 5.29 1.02 -12.37
CA GLY A 219 4.61 -0.26 -12.29
C GLY A 219 3.13 -0.08 -12.00
N GLU A 220 2.35 -1.00 -12.53
CA GLU A 220 0.93 -1.15 -12.24
C GLU A 220 0.65 -2.64 -12.13
N GLN A 221 -0.24 -2.99 -11.23
CA GLN A 221 -0.75 -4.33 -11.15
C GLN A 221 -2.25 -4.28 -11.02
N GLU A 222 -2.93 -4.99 -11.90
CA GLU A 222 -4.38 -4.95 -12.02
C GLU A 222 -5.09 -5.62 -10.85
N GLN A 223 -6.29 -5.13 -10.55
CA GLN A 223 -7.22 -5.82 -9.67
C GLN A 223 -7.64 -7.16 -10.30
N THR A 224 -7.53 -8.25 -9.55
CA THR A 224 -7.87 -9.61 -10.03
C THR A 224 -8.62 -10.39 -8.95
N ASP A 225 -9.16 -11.55 -9.32
CA ASP A 225 -9.83 -12.53 -8.46
C ASP A 225 -10.86 -11.95 -7.46
N LEU A 226 -11.75 -11.06 -7.92
CA LEU A 226 -12.74 -10.38 -7.07
C LEU A 226 -13.60 -11.37 -6.25
N GLY A 227 -13.99 -12.50 -6.84
CA GLY A 227 -14.80 -13.50 -6.14
C GLY A 227 -14.04 -14.16 -5.00
N GLN A 228 -12.76 -14.51 -5.23
CA GLN A 228 -11.89 -15.06 -4.20
C GLN A 228 -11.54 -14.03 -3.14
N PHE A 229 -11.37 -12.77 -3.53
CA PHE A 229 -11.20 -11.65 -2.62
C PHE A 229 -12.38 -11.58 -1.64
N ILE A 230 -13.61 -11.49 -2.13
CA ILE A 230 -14.82 -11.46 -1.28
C ILE A 230 -14.89 -12.70 -0.38
N SER A 231 -14.70 -13.88 -0.96
CA SER A 231 -14.75 -15.14 -0.21
C SER A 231 -13.67 -15.25 0.89
N SER A 232 -12.54 -14.55 0.72
CA SER A 232 -11.43 -14.59 1.68
C SER A 232 -11.76 -13.95 3.02
N GLY A 233 -12.76 -13.06 3.10
CA GLY A 233 -13.21 -12.49 4.37
C GLY A 233 -13.90 -13.51 5.28
N GLY A 234 -14.30 -14.66 4.72
CA GLY A 234 -14.86 -15.79 5.45
C GLY A 234 -16.38 -15.68 5.58
N ARG A 235 -17.03 -16.85 5.54
CA ARG A 235 -18.47 -16.95 5.78
C ARG A 235 -18.77 -16.60 7.23
N GLN A 236 -19.78 -15.76 7.41
CA GLN A 236 -20.35 -15.46 8.72
C GLN A 236 -21.77 -16.04 8.74
N PRO A 237 -22.01 -17.13 9.48
CA PRO A 237 -23.31 -17.81 9.48
C PRO A 237 -24.43 -16.99 10.10
N ASP A 238 -24.09 -15.96 10.87
CA ASP A 238 -25.02 -15.03 11.49
C ASP A 238 -24.78 -13.62 10.92
N PRO A 239 -25.70 -13.07 10.09
CA PRO A 239 -25.63 -11.73 9.50
C PRO A 239 -25.44 -10.60 10.53
N SER A 240 -25.86 -10.83 11.78
CA SER A 240 -25.69 -9.86 12.87
C SER A 240 -24.29 -9.90 13.51
N LYS A 241 -23.44 -10.86 13.12
CA LYS A 241 -22.11 -11.07 13.71
C LYS A 241 -21.01 -10.82 12.70
N LEU A 242 -20.60 -9.56 12.64
CA LEU A 242 -19.34 -9.16 12.04
C LEU A 242 -18.14 -9.58 12.89
N SER A 243 -16.99 -9.80 12.25
CA SER A 243 -15.73 -9.90 12.99
C SER A 243 -15.51 -8.62 13.81
N LYS A 244 -14.99 -8.74 15.03
CA LYS A 244 -14.68 -7.59 15.89
C LYS A 244 -13.78 -6.58 15.17
N VAL A 245 -13.82 -5.32 15.59
CA VAL A 245 -12.90 -4.29 15.08
C VAL A 245 -11.46 -4.75 15.28
N GLY A 246 -10.62 -4.62 14.26
CA GLY A 246 -9.23 -5.12 14.27
C GLY A 246 -9.06 -6.63 14.11
N HIS A 247 -10.15 -7.41 14.02
CA HIS A 247 -10.12 -8.85 13.80
C HIS A 247 -10.78 -9.23 12.48
N GLY A 248 -10.24 -10.23 11.80
CA GLY A 248 -10.77 -10.74 10.54
C GLY A 248 -9.67 -11.35 9.68
N LYS A 249 -10.06 -11.89 8.53
CA LYS A 249 -9.09 -12.46 7.59
C LYS A 249 -8.45 -11.36 6.75
N ILE A 250 -7.16 -11.51 6.48
CA ILE A 250 -6.45 -10.71 5.50
C ILE A 250 -6.76 -11.29 4.12
N ALA A 251 -6.98 -10.42 3.14
CA ALA A 251 -7.20 -10.79 1.76
C ALA A 251 -6.01 -11.56 1.22
N ARG A 252 -6.26 -12.36 0.18
CA ARG A 252 -5.17 -13.06 -0.52
C ARG A 252 -4.20 -12.08 -1.14
N SER A 253 -2.92 -12.43 -1.10
CA SER A 253 -1.88 -11.70 -1.80
C SER A 253 -2.11 -11.76 -3.31
N GLY A 254 -1.94 -10.63 -3.98
CA GLY A 254 -1.74 -10.59 -5.43
C GLY A 254 -0.29 -10.94 -5.78
N LYS A 255 0.05 -10.81 -7.06
CA LYS A 255 1.45 -10.74 -7.48
C LYS A 255 2.15 -9.57 -6.78
N SER A 256 3.46 -9.63 -6.60
CA SER A 256 4.23 -8.51 -6.07
C SER A 256 4.73 -7.62 -7.20
N LEU A 257 4.88 -6.32 -6.94
CA LEU A 257 5.62 -5.42 -7.81
C LEU A 257 7.05 -5.28 -7.29
N THR A 258 8.03 -5.44 -8.16
CA THR A 258 9.44 -5.32 -7.80
C THR A 258 10.12 -4.27 -8.66
N TYR A 259 10.91 -3.42 -8.03
CA TYR A 259 11.74 -2.42 -8.68
C TYR A 259 13.18 -2.50 -8.17
N ASN A 260 14.12 -2.62 -9.09
CA ASN A 260 15.55 -2.69 -8.78
C ASN A 260 16.28 -1.59 -9.57
N LYS A 261 17.07 -0.78 -8.89
CA LYS A 261 17.89 0.25 -9.54
C LYS A 261 19.18 0.52 -8.78
N LYS A 262 20.24 0.88 -9.50
CA LYS A 262 21.44 1.46 -8.94
C LYS A 262 21.33 2.98 -8.96
N VAL A 263 21.47 3.64 -7.81
CA VAL A 263 21.41 5.10 -7.72
C VAL A 263 22.66 5.70 -8.35
N GLU A 264 22.47 6.51 -9.39
CA GLU A 264 23.56 7.11 -10.15
C GLU A 264 24.08 8.41 -9.53
N LYS A 265 23.18 9.22 -8.95
CA LYS A 265 23.49 10.52 -8.37
C LYS A 265 24.15 10.36 -7.01
N VAL A 266 25.42 10.73 -6.92
CA VAL A 266 26.18 10.84 -5.68
C VAL A 266 26.19 12.31 -5.27
N ILE A 267 25.91 12.59 -4.00
CA ILE A 267 26.02 13.93 -3.41
C ILE A 267 27.48 14.11 -3.00
N PRO A 268 28.17 15.20 -3.41
CA PRO A 268 29.51 15.51 -2.94
C PRO A 268 29.52 15.54 -1.40
N ALA A 269 30.51 14.88 -0.81
CA ALA A 269 30.69 14.82 0.64
C ALA A 269 31.10 16.18 1.22
#